data_AF-A0A1T5LNF7-F1
#
_entry.id   AF-A0A1T5LNF7-F1
#
_cell.length_a   1.000
_cell.length_b   1.000
_cell.length_c   1.000
_cell.angle_alpha   90.00
_cell.angle_beta   90.00
_cell.angle_gamma   90.00
#
_symmetry.space_group_name_H-M   'P 1'
#
loop_
_entity.id
_entity.type
_entity.pdbx_description
1 polymer ?
#
loop_
_entity_poly.entity_id
_entity_poly.type
_entity_poly.pdbx_seq_one_letter_code
_entity_poly.pdbx_strand_id
1 'polypeptide(L)'
;MAPDLYLFPIVFNYRQYLELALKNICYQNLSKDDYQDFIRKSSHNLLKIWTQSKKFLSRNFKNKDLDFISEVILFFNNLDKNSFNFRYPEDKKMNPSIPNNLVINLKNLKTTLDELDDLIYFTYGS
;
A
#
# COMPACT_ATOMS: atom_id res chain seq x y z
N MET A 1 8.91 -10.18 -24.65
CA MET A 1 8.52 -8.76 -24.48
C MET A 1 9.01 -8.40 -23.09
N ALA A 2 9.97 -7.49 -22.95
CA ALA A 2 10.42 -7.08 -21.62
C ALA A 2 9.19 -6.53 -20.88
N PRO A 3 8.83 -7.01 -19.68
CA PRO A 3 7.83 -6.34 -18.87
C PRO A 3 8.19 -4.86 -18.80
N ASP A 4 7.20 -4.00 -19.01
CA ASP A 4 7.39 -2.55 -19.15
C ASP A 4 8.27 -2.04 -18.01
N LEU A 5 9.52 -1.67 -18.31
CA LEU A 5 10.57 -1.47 -17.30
C LEU A 5 10.18 -0.38 -16.29
N TYR A 6 9.28 0.53 -16.70
CA TYR A 6 8.73 1.60 -15.87
C TYR A 6 7.59 1.15 -14.95
N LEU A 7 6.86 0.09 -15.30
CA LEU A 7 5.75 -0.42 -14.48
C LEU A 7 6.23 -0.84 -13.09
N PHE A 8 7.35 -1.57 -13.04
CA PHE A 8 7.96 -2.08 -11.81
C PHE A 8 8.24 -0.96 -10.79
N PRO A 9 9.10 0.03 -11.10
CA PRO A 9 9.41 1.09 -10.16
C PRO A 9 8.20 1.96 -9.82
N ILE A 10 7.26 2.20 -10.75
CA ILE A 10 6.07 3.01 -10.47
C ILE A 10 5.16 2.32 -9.43
N VAL A 11 4.79 1.06 -9.69
CA VAL A 11 3.91 0.30 -8.79
C VAL A 11 4.60 0.05 -7.45
N PHE A 12 5.91 -0.23 -7.46
CA PHE A 12 6.70 -0.37 -6.23
C PHE A 12 6.65 0.89 -5.37
N ASN A 13 6.87 2.08 -5.96
CA ASN A 13 6.85 3.34 -5.21
C ASN A 13 5.47 3.66 -4.65
N TYR A 14 4.41 3.46 -5.42
CA TYR A 14 3.05 3.63 -4.91
C TYR A 14 2.72 2.70 -3.75
N ARG A 15 3.16 1.45 -3.84
CA ARG A 15 3.04 0.49 -2.75
C ARG A 15 3.81 0.94 -1.50
N GLN A 16 5.02 1.48 -1.65
CA GLN A 16 5.80 2.03 -0.51
C GLN A 16 5.12 3.25 0.11
N TYR A 17 4.61 4.16 -0.72
CA TYR A 17 3.84 5.31 -0.27
C TYR A 17 2.67 4.88 0.64
N LEU A 18 1.85 3.92 0.20
CA LEU A 18 0.75 3.39 1.01
C LEU A 18 1.22 2.77 2.32
N GLU A 19 2.30 1.98 2.32
CA GLU A 19 2.85 1.41 3.55
C GLU A 19 3.26 2.50 4.55
N LEU A 20 4.00 3.51 4.08
CA LEU A 20 4.52 4.57 4.94
C LEU A 20 3.42 5.48 5.47
N ALA A 21 2.48 5.89 4.62
CA ALA A 21 1.35 6.73 5.01
C ALA A 21 0.49 6.04 6.07
N LEU A 22 0.14 4.75 5.86
CA LEU A 22 -0.65 4.01 6.85
C LEU A 22 0.11 3.73 8.15
N LYS A 23 1.43 3.48 8.08
CA LYS A 23 2.26 3.35 9.29
C LYS A 23 2.34 4.66 10.05
N ASN A 24 2.41 5.79 9.36
CA ASN A 24 2.42 7.11 9.99
C ASN A 24 1.12 7.38 10.78
N ILE A 25 -0.04 6.98 10.25
CA ILE A 25 -1.31 7.04 10.99
C ILE A 25 -1.20 6.28 12.33
N CYS A 26 -0.65 5.06 12.30
CA CYS A 26 -0.43 4.29 13.52
C CYS A 26 0.60 4.95 14.46
N TYR A 27 1.69 5.51 13.91
CA TYR A 27 2.74 6.19 14.67
C TYR A 27 2.19 7.36 15.50
N GLN A 28 1.28 8.14 14.91
CA GLN A 28 0.68 9.30 15.58
C GLN A 28 -0.34 8.94 16.67
N ASN A 29 -0.88 7.72 16.64
CA ASN A 29 -2.01 7.33 17.50
C ASN A 29 -1.68 6.23 18.51
N LEU A 30 -0.51 5.60 18.42
CA LEU A 30 -0.07 4.56 19.33
C LEU A 30 1.01 5.08 20.29
N SER A 31 1.11 4.44 21.46
CA SER A 31 2.28 4.60 22.31
C SER A 31 3.54 4.10 21.58
N LYS A 32 4.73 4.53 22.01
CA LYS A 32 5.99 4.09 21.41
C LYS A 32 6.14 2.56 21.44
N ASP A 33 5.79 1.95 22.57
CA ASP A 33 5.90 0.51 22.77
C ASP A 33 4.88 -0.24 21.89
N ASP A 34 3.62 0.22 21.84
CA ASP A 34 2.60 -0.37 20.97
C ASP A 34 2.94 -0.23 19.48
N TYR A 35 3.50 0.92 19.09
CA TYR A 35 3.93 1.15 17.71
C TYR A 35 5.10 0.22 17.32
N GLN A 36 6.09 0.06 18.20
CA GLN A 36 7.20 -0.86 17.97
C GLN A 36 6.69 -2.30 17.77
N ASP A 37 5.75 -2.72 18.62
CA ASP A 37 5.18 -4.05 18.57
C ASP A 37 4.28 -4.25 17.34
N PHE A 38 3.54 -3.21 16.93
CA PHE A 38 2.79 -3.14 15.68
C PHE A 38 3.69 -3.30 14.46
N ILE A 39 4.80 -2.54 14.36
CA ILE A 39 5.72 -2.61 13.23
C ILE A 39 6.32 -4.01 13.10
N ARG A 40 6.71 -4.63 14.21
CA ARG A 40 7.23 -5.99 14.23
C ARG A 40 6.21 -7.03 13.74
N LYS A 41 4.94 -6.93 14.17
CA LYS A 41 3.87 -7.89 13.82
C LYS A 41 3.31 -7.70 12.41
N SER A 42 3.28 -6.47 11.93
CA SER A 42 2.73 -6.10 10.61
C SER A 42 3.75 -6.26 9.49
N SER A 43 5.03 -5.95 9.75
CA SER A 43 6.11 -5.98 8.76
C SER A 43 5.72 -5.18 7.50
N HIS A 44 5.62 -5.83 6.34
CA HIS A 44 5.24 -5.24 5.05
C HIS A 44 3.81 -5.63 4.60
N ASN A 45 3.06 -6.33 5.45
CA ASN A 45 1.72 -6.79 5.08
C ASN A 45 0.73 -5.61 5.14
N LEU A 46 0.38 -5.07 3.98
CA LEU A 46 -0.51 -3.91 3.88
C LEU A 46 -1.88 -4.17 4.52
N LEU A 47 -2.42 -5.39 4.44
CA LEU A 47 -3.72 -5.69 5.06
C LEU A 47 -3.67 -5.62 6.60
N LYS A 48 -2.58 -6.09 7.22
CA LYS A 48 -2.37 -5.95 8.68
C LYS A 48 -2.20 -4.48 9.07
N ILE A 49 -1.42 -3.73 8.29
CA ILE A 49 -1.18 -2.30 8.49
C ILE A 49 -2.51 -1.53 8.39
N TRP A 50 -3.31 -1.82 7.36
CA TRP A 50 -4.62 -1.23 7.14
C TRP A 50 -5.60 -1.56 8.26
N THR A 51 -5.67 -2.83 8.69
CA THR A 51 -6.56 -3.25 9.79
C THR A 51 -6.32 -2.43 11.07
N GLN A 52 -5.07 -2.05 11.35
CA GLN A 52 -4.75 -1.22 12.50
C GLN A 52 -5.03 0.27 12.24
N SER A 53 -4.55 0.82 11.13
CA SER A 53 -4.72 2.24 10.78
C SER A 53 -6.19 2.64 10.57
N LYS A 54 -7.00 1.75 9.98
CA LYS A 54 -8.45 1.93 9.78
C LYS A 54 -9.18 2.29 11.07
N LYS A 55 -8.75 1.77 12.23
CA LYS A 55 -9.36 2.06 13.54
C LYS A 55 -9.26 3.53 13.94
N PHE A 56 -8.25 4.23 13.43
CA PHE A 56 -8.03 5.65 13.71
C PHE A 56 -8.75 6.52 12.68
N LEU A 57 -8.80 6.08 11.42
CA LEU A 57 -9.54 6.78 10.36
C LEU A 57 -11.07 6.66 10.50
N SER A 58 -11.57 5.54 11.02
CA SER A 58 -13.01 5.27 11.13
C SER A 58 -13.78 6.26 11.99
N ARG A 59 -13.08 7.10 12.76
CA ARG A 59 -13.70 8.17 13.56
C ARG A 59 -14.11 9.38 12.72
N ASN A 60 -13.41 9.62 11.61
CA ASN A 60 -13.53 10.85 10.82
C ASN A 60 -14.02 10.60 9.39
N PHE A 61 -14.09 9.32 8.96
CA PHE A 61 -14.38 8.94 7.58
C PHE A 61 -15.77 8.34 7.44
N LYS A 62 -16.40 8.54 6.29
CA LYS A 62 -17.62 7.82 5.91
C LYS A 62 -17.25 6.39 5.50
N ASN A 63 -18.17 5.44 5.67
CA ASN A 63 -17.95 4.04 5.28
C ASN A 63 -17.48 3.91 3.83
N LYS A 64 -18.08 4.68 2.91
CA LYS A 64 -17.69 4.68 1.49
C LYS A 64 -16.20 4.98 1.26
N ASP A 65 -15.62 5.89 2.05
CA ASP A 65 -14.23 6.33 1.89
C ASP A 65 -13.29 5.25 2.46
N LEU A 66 -13.68 4.63 3.57
CA LEU A 66 -12.97 3.48 4.14
C LEU A 66 -13.01 2.25 3.24
N ASP A 67 -14.13 2.02 2.56
CA ASP A 67 -14.30 0.90 1.63
C ASP A 67 -13.44 1.11 0.39
N PHE A 68 -13.43 2.33 -0.17
CA PHE A 68 -12.52 2.72 -1.25
C PHE A 68 -11.04 2.49 -0.89
N ILE A 69 -10.58 2.97 0.26
CA ILE A 69 -9.20 2.73 0.71
C ILE A 69 -8.94 1.23 0.88
N SER A 70 -9.91 0.48 1.42
CA SER A 70 -9.78 -0.97 1.61
C SER A 70 -9.58 -1.69 0.28
N GLU A 71 -10.30 -1.30 -0.78
CA GLU A 71 -10.17 -1.87 -2.12
C GLU A 71 -8.77 -1.61 -2.71
N VAL A 72 -8.26 -0.38 -2.60
CA VAL A 72 -6.89 -0.04 -3.05
C VAL A 72 -5.85 -0.86 -2.29
N ILE A 73 -5.98 -0.98 -0.97
CA ILE A 73 -5.05 -1.79 -0.17
C ILE A 73 -5.12 -3.27 -0.53
N LEU A 74 -6.32 -3.82 -0.74
CA LEU A 74 -6.48 -5.22 -1.16
C LEU A 74 -5.85 -5.47 -2.52
N PHE A 75 -5.99 -4.55 -3.47
CA PHE A 75 -5.32 -4.62 -4.78
C PHE A 75 -3.80 -4.78 -4.62
N PHE A 76 -3.15 -3.88 -3.89
CA PHE A 76 -1.71 -3.95 -3.68
C PHE A 76 -1.27 -5.14 -2.83
N ASN A 77 -2.02 -5.51 -1.80
CA ASN A 77 -1.69 -6.66 -0.97
C ASN A 77 -1.77 -7.98 -1.75
N ASN A 78 -2.74 -8.12 -2.65
CA ASN A 78 -2.88 -9.32 -3.48
C ASN A 78 -1.80 -9.40 -4.55
N LEU A 79 -1.40 -8.26 -5.12
CA LEU A 79 -0.35 -8.19 -6.13
C LEU A 79 1.07 -8.28 -5.56
N ASP A 80 1.32 -7.73 -4.38
CA ASP A 80 2.66 -7.64 -3.78
C ASP A 80 2.64 -7.65 -2.23
N LYS A 81 2.12 -8.74 -1.66
CA LYS A 81 1.97 -8.94 -0.21
C LYS A 81 3.25 -8.68 0.60
N ASN A 82 4.40 -9.04 0.04
CA ASN A 82 5.68 -9.02 0.74
C ASN A 82 6.58 -7.85 0.33
N SER A 83 6.14 -6.95 -0.56
CA SER A 83 6.95 -5.86 -1.10
C SER A 83 8.11 -6.31 -2.01
N PHE A 84 8.02 -7.46 -2.69
CA PHE A 84 9.09 -8.01 -3.55
C PHE A 84 8.75 -8.01 -5.04
N ASN A 85 7.47 -8.16 -5.40
CA ASN A 85 7.09 -8.55 -6.76
C ASN A 85 7.38 -7.48 -7.82
N PHE A 86 7.37 -6.20 -7.45
CA PHE A 86 7.63 -5.08 -8.36
C PHE A 86 9.06 -4.52 -8.29
N ARG A 87 10.00 -5.23 -7.64
CA ARG A 87 11.42 -4.81 -7.63
C ARG A 87 12.19 -5.29 -8.85
N TYR A 88 11.97 -6.54 -9.23
CA TYR A 88 12.69 -7.21 -10.31
C TYR A 88 11.71 -8.11 -11.07
N PRO A 89 11.88 -8.27 -12.39
CA PRO A 89 11.00 -9.10 -13.21
C PRO A 89 10.99 -10.57 -12.78
N GLU A 90 12.05 -11.02 -12.11
CA GLU A 90 12.22 -12.39 -11.64
C GLU A 90 12.56 -12.42 -10.14
N ASP A 91 12.13 -13.47 -9.46
CA ASP A 91 12.45 -13.72 -8.06
C ASP A 91 13.85 -14.36 -7.91
N LYS A 92 14.27 -14.62 -6.66
CA LYS A 92 15.57 -15.26 -6.37
C LYS A 92 15.72 -16.67 -6.93
N LYS A 93 14.63 -17.28 -7.41
CA LYS A 93 14.57 -18.61 -8.01
C LYS A 93 14.37 -18.55 -9.53
N MET A 94 14.51 -17.38 -10.14
CA MET A 94 14.30 -17.14 -11.58
C MET A 94 12.86 -17.40 -12.04
N ASN A 95 11.87 -17.36 -11.14
CA ASN A 95 10.46 -17.36 -11.52
C ASN A 95 9.98 -15.94 -11.81
N PRO A 96 9.03 -15.73 -12.74
CA PRO A 96 8.41 -14.42 -12.93
C PRO A 96 7.83 -13.87 -11.62
N SER A 97 8.19 -12.65 -11.25
CA SER A 97 7.71 -12.00 -10.03
C SER A 97 6.24 -11.58 -10.09
N ILE A 98 5.70 -11.45 -11.30
CA ILE A 98 4.31 -11.08 -11.57
C ILE A 98 3.71 -12.04 -12.61
N PRO A 99 2.37 -12.19 -12.67
CA PRO A 99 1.72 -12.93 -13.73
C PRO A 99 2.04 -12.35 -15.12
N ASN A 100 2.33 -13.20 -16.10
CA ASN A 100 2.67 -12.79 -17.46
C ASN A 100 1.54 -12.00 -18.18
N ASN A 101 0.30 -12.15 -17.72
CA ASN A 101 -0.88 -11.48 -18.27
C ASN A 101 -1.32 -10.25 -17.44
N LEU A 102 -0.48 -9.78 -16.51
CA LEU A 102 -0.80 -8.60 -15.71
C LEU A 102 -0.79 -7.34 -16.60
N VAL A 103 -1.94 -6.70 -16.69
CA VAL A 103 -2.10 -5.39 -17.35
C VAL A 103 -2.53 -4.39 -16.29
N ILE A 104 -1.74 -3.33 -16.10
CA ILE A 104 -2.05 -2.24 -15.18
C ILE A 104 -2.17 -0.95 -15.98
N ASN A 105 -3.32 -0.29 -15.87
CA ASN A 105 -3.49 1.05 -16.41
C ASN A 105 -2.87 2.08 -15.45
N LEU A 106 -1.65 2.53 -15.77
CA LEU A 106 -0.89 3.48 -14.93
C LEU A 106 -1.60 4.83 -14.75
N LYS A 107 -2.37 5.28 -15.75
CA LYS A 107 -3.15 6.52 -15.64
C LYS A 107 -4.26 6.37 -14.60
N ASN A 108 -5.01 5.27 -14.67
CA ASN A 108 -6.04 4.99 -13.67
C ASN A 108 -5.44 4.79 -12.28
N LEU A 109 -4.32 4.06 -12.19
CA LEU A 109 -3.62 3.85 -10.92
C LEU A 109 -3.21 5.17 -10.27
N LYS A 110 -2.66 6.11 -11.05
CA LYS A 110 -2.33 7.45 -10.58
C LYS A 110 -3.58 8.16 -10.04
N THR A 111 -4.64 8.25 -10.84
CA THR A 111 -5.88 8.94 -10.43
C THR A 111 -6.46 8.35 -9.14
N THR A 112 -6.53 7.02 -9.04
CA THR A 112 -7.00 6.34 -7.82
C THR A 112 -6.14 6.66 -6.60
N LEU A 113 -4.81 6.78 -6.76
CA LEU A 113 -3.92 7.12 -5.67
C LEU A 113 -3.92 8.61 -5.32
N ASP A 114 -4.14 9.50 -6.29
CA ASP A 114 -4.38 10.92 -6.01
C ASP A 114 -5.67 11.07 -5.16
N GLU A 115 -6.76 10.38 -5.53
CA GLU A 115 -8.02 10.40 -4.78
C GLU A 115 -7.87 9.83 -3.37
N LEU A 116 -7.11 8.74 -3.22
CA LEU A 116 -6.78 8.19 -1.89
C LEU A 116 -5.94 9.17 -1.08
N ASP A 117 -4.98 9.83 -1.73
CA ASP A 117 -4.10 10.79 -1.07
C ASP A 117 -4.88 11.98 -0.53
N ASP A 118 -5.76 12.58 -1.33
CA ASP A 118 -6.63 13.67 -0.93
C ASP A 118 -7.41 13.35 0.36
N LEU A 119 -7.82 12.08 0.52
CA LEU A 119 -8.49 11.62 1.73
C LEU A 119 -7.55 11.57 2.93
N ILE A 120 -6.32 11.06 2.79
CA ILE A 120 -5.41 10.81 3.92
C ILE A 120 -4.31 11.87 4.10
N TYR A 121 -4.25 12.89 3.24
CA TYR A 121 -3.19 13.90 3.22
C TYR A 121 -3.07 14.64 4.55
N PHE A 122 -4.20 14.92 5.20
CA PHE A 122 -4.23 15.55 6.53
C PHE A 122 -3.45 14.78 7.62
N THR A 123 -3.12 13.51 7.38
CA THR A 123 -2.37 12.68 8.32
C THR A 123 -0.86 12.96 8.29
N TYR A 124 -0.34 13.65 7.29
CA TYR A 124 1.11 13.91 7.18
C TYR A 124 1.48 15.23 6.47
N GLY A 125 0.53 15.90 5.82
CA GLY A 125 0.69 17.16 5.11
C GLY A 125 0.50 18.41 5.99
N SER A 126 1.23 18.47 7.10
CA SER A 126 1.21 19.58 8.08
C SER A 126 2.59 20.17 8.32
#